data_AF-A0AAW1L4U2-F1
#
_entry.id   AF-A0AAW1L4U2-F1
#
_cell.length_a   1.000
_cell.length_b   1.000
_cell.length_c   1.000
_cell.angle_alpha   90.00
_cell.angle_beta   90.00
_cell.angle_gamma   90.00
#
_symmetry.space_group_name_H-M   'P 1'
#
loop_
_entity.id
_entity.type
_entity.pdbx_description
1 polymer ?
#
loop_
_entity_poly.entity_id
_entity_poly.type
_entity_poly.pdbx_seq_one_letter_code
_entity_poly.pdbx_strand_id
1 'polypeptide(L)'
;MNWCNQSNTNNNRDVGSTYSSIVKKKNEVIVVKPANDKQNCQQTQQEMKDKINLNKITVGVDKIRNISKGGVVINCTSKESKEKLKNTVKKELGNKYQVIEPKPVNPKIIIVGTESEMMDKEDKNVLESIISQNDLESIDGNCTRKYHISK
;
A
#
# COMPACT_ATOMS: atom_id res chain seq x y z
N MET A 1 -26.86 8.39 -21.79
CA MET A 1 -27.13 7.72 -20.50
C MET A 1 -26.57 6.31 -20.57
N ASN A 2 -26.06 5.82 -19.44
CA ASN A 2 -25.48 4.51 -19.16
C ASN A 2 -24.05 4.25 -19.67
N TRP A 3 -23.11 4.29 -18.72
CA TRP A 3 -21.97 3.39 -18.74
C TRP A 3 -21.77 2.79 -17.35
N CYS A 4 -22.45 1.67 -17.12
CA CYS A 4 -22.14 0.75 -16.04
C CYS A 4 -22.12 -0.67 -16.62
N ASN A 5 -21.12 -1.43 -16.18
CA ASN A 5 -20.83 -2.85 -16.37
C ASN A 5 -20.35 -3.35 -17.73
N GLN A 6 -19.08 -3.78 -17.73
CA GLN A 6 -18.72 -5.14 -18.12
C GLN A 6 -17.71 -5.70 -17.13
N SER A 7 -18.20 -6.51 -16.20
CA SER A 7 -17.39 -7.42 -15.39
C SER A 7 -17.01 -8.59 -16.28
N ASN A 8 -15.81 -8.57 -16.87
CA ASN A 8 -15.28 -9.74 -17.55
C ASN A 8 -14.73 -10.70 -16.49
N THR A 9 -15.50 -11.74 -16.15
CA THR A 9 -15.06 -12.83 -15.27
C THR A 9 -14.27 -13.83 -16.09
N ASN A 10 -12.98 -13.56 -16.31
CA ASN A 10 -12.05 -14.60 -16.74
C ASN A 10 -11.83 -15.55 -15.55
N ASN A 11 -12.48 -16.71 -15.61
CA ASN A 11 -12.20 -17.87 -14.78
C ASN A 11 -10.81 -18.44 -15.13
N ASN A 12 -9.76 -17.75 -14.71
CA ASN A 12 -8.47 -18.39 -14.48
C ASN A 12 -8.44 -18.67 -12.99
N ARG A 13 -8.44 -19.95 -12.59
CA ARG A 13 -8.23 -20.32 -11.19
C ARG A 13 -6.78 -19.98 -10.87
N ASP A 14 -6.54 -18.73 -10.50
CA ASP A 14 -5.28 -18.30 -9.92
C ASP A 14 -5.00 -19.27 -8.76
N VAL A 15 -3.85 -19.94 -8.83
CA VAL A 15 -3.25 -20.60 -7.68
C VAL A 15 -3.27 -19.56 -6.57
N GLY A 16 -4.12 -19.77 -5.57
CA GLY A 16 -4.48 -18.76 -4.58
C GLY A 16 -3.21 -18.12 -4.04
N SER A 17 -3.02 -16.83 -4.33
CA SER A 17 -1.82 -16.12 -3.92
C SER A 17 -1.70 -16.23 -2.41
N THR A 18 -0.63 -16.82 -1.90
CA THR A 18 -0.38 -16.88 -0.47
C THR A 18 -0.25 -15.45 0.07
N TYR A 19 -0.64 -15.23 1.33
CA TYR A 19 -0.51 -13.90 1.95
C TYR A 19 0.93 -13.36 1.84
N SER A 20 1.93 -14.23 2.02
CA SER A 20 3.35 -13.87 1.87
C SER A 20 3.69 -13.41 0.45
N SER A 21 3.14 -14.05 -0.60
CA SER A 21 3.38 -13.64 -1.99
C SER A 21 2.79 -12.26 -2.31
N ILE A 22 1.62 -11.93 -1.76
CA ILE A 22 0.96 -10.63 -1.91
C ILE A 22 1.77 -9.52 -1.20
N VAL A 23 2.26 -9.78 0.01
CA VAL A 23 3.02 -8.80 0.80
C VAL A 23 4.42 -8.56 0.21
N LYS A 24 5.07 -9.59 -0.33
CA LYS A 24 6.37 -9.47 -1.00
C LYS A 24 6.30 -8.66 -2.30
N LYS A 25 5.12 -8.58 -2.93
CA LYS A 25 4.94 -7.82 -4.18
C LYS A 25 4.96 -6.31 -3.90
N LYS A 26 6.12 -5.70 -4.15
CA LYS A 26 6.32 -4.26 -3.99
C LYS A 26 5.58 -3.52 -5.11
N ASN A 27 4.45 -2.91 -4.77
CA ASN A 27 3.69 -2.08 -5.71
C ASN A 27 4.24 -0.64 -5.68
N GLU A 28 4.52 -0.08 -6.86
CA GLU A 28 5.02 1.28 -6.99
C GLU A 28 3.84 2.25 -7.06
N VAL A 29 3.34 2.66 -5.90
CA VAL A 29 2.06 3.37 -5.77
C VAL A 29 2.25 4.85 -5.45
N ILE A 30 1.43 5.70 -6.07
CA ILE A 30 1.18 7.08 -5.61
C ILE A 30 -0.29 7.27 -5.26
N VAL A 31 -0.56 8.17 -4.32
CA VAL A 31 -1.90 8.58 -3.93
C VAL A 31 -2.06 10.06 -4.20
N VAL A 32 -3.05 10.43 -4.99
CA VAL A 32 -3.39 11.81 -5.33
C VAL A 32 -4.69 12.16 -4.65
N LYS A 33 -4.67 13.12 -3.73
CA LYS A 33 -5.87 13.60 -3.02
C LYS A 33 -6.13 15.05 -3.38
N PRO A 34 -7.37 15.44 -3.72
CA PRO A 34 -7.72 16.85 -3.83
C PRO A 34 -7.55 17.53 -2.47
N ALA A 35 -7.12 18.79 -2.46
CA ALA A 35 -7.09 19.59 -1.23
C ALA A 35 -8.51 19.91 -0.73
N ASN A 36 -9.51 19.85 -1.61
CA ASN A 36 -10.92 20.02 -1.28
C ASN A 36 -11.63 18.66 -1.20
N ASP A 37 -12.04 18.29 0.01
CA ASP A 37 -12.72 17.01 0.31
C ASP A 37 -14.12 16.88 -0.33
N LYS A 38 -14.69 17.95 -0.92
CA LYS A 38 -15.99 17.91 -1.61
C LYS A 38 -15.91 17.39 -3.04
N GLN A 39 -14.71 17.34 -3.63
CA GLN A 39 -14.51 16.84 -4.99
C GLN A 39 -14.66 15.32 -5.03
N ASN A 40 -15.29 14.79 -6.07
CA ASN A 40 -15.43 13.34 -6.25
C ASN A 40 -14.27 12.75 -7.07
N CYS A 41 -14.14 11.42 -7.07
CA CYS A 41 -13.00 10.75 -7.72
C CYS A 41 -13.02 10.90 -9.24
N GLN A 42 -14.21 10.99 -9.85
CA GLN A 42 -14.35 11.14 -11.31
C GLN A 42 -13.81 12.50 -11.76
N GLN A 43 -14.13 13.57 -11.03
CA GLN A 43 -13.61 14.91 -11.26
C GLN A 43 -12.07 14.93 -11.13
N THR A 44 -11.53 14.30 -10.09
CA THR A 44 -10.07 14.18 -9.91
C THR A 44 -9.41 13.46 -11.09
N GLN A 45 -9.97 12.32 -11.52
CA GLN A 45 -9.43 11.58 -12.66
C GLN A 45 -9.50 12.38 -13.96
N GLN A 46 -10.59 13.12 -14.17
CA GLN A 46 -10.77 13.94 -15.37
C GLN A 46 -9.76 15.09 -15.38
N GLU A 47 -9.63 15.86 -14.29
CA GLU A 47 -8.64 16.93 -14.19
C GLU A 47 -7.20 16.40 -14.37
N MET A 48 -6.90 15.21 -13.85
CA MET A 48 -5.62 14.56 -14.06
C MET A 48 -5.38 14.23 -15.55
N LYS A 49 -6.36 13.64 -16.24
CA LYS A 49 -6.24 13.29 -17.66
C LYS A 49 -6.09 14.52 -18.55
N ASP A 50 -6.83 15.59 -18.24
CA ASP A 50 -6.83 16.81 -19.04
C ASP A 50 -5.51 17.57 -18.90
N LYS A 51 -4.91 17.57 -17.71
CA LYS A 51 -3.66 18.30 -17.42
C LYS A 51 -2.40 17.47 -17.62
N ILE A 52 -2.48 16.14 -17.49
CA ILE A 52 -1.34 15.25 -17.55
C ILE A 52 -1.47 14.36 -18.77
N ASN A 53 -0.62 14.61 -19.76
CA ASN A 53 -0.54 13.75 -20.94
C ASN A 53 0.41 12.58 -20.67
N LEU A 54 -0.15 11.44 -20.25
CA LEU A 54 0.60 10.21 -19.93
C LEU A 54 1.46 9.69 -21.10
N ASN A 55 1.00 9.90 -22.35
CA ASN A 55 1.72 9.46 -23.55
C ASN A 55 3.01 10.26 -23.78
N LYS A 56 3.07 11.53 -23.34
CA LYS A 56 4.25 12.38 -23.50
C LYS A 56 5.34 12.10 -22.47
N ILE A 57 4.96 11.58 -21.30
CA ILE A 57 5.88 11.34 -20.17
C ILE A 57 6.38 9.89 -20.09
N THR A 58 5.92 9.01 -20.99
CA THR A 58 6.29 7.59 -21.06
C THR A 58 6.28 6.92 -19.68
N VAL A 59 5.11 6.96 -19.02
CA VAL A 59 4.90 6.36 -17.69
C VAL A 59 4.03 5.12 -17.83
N GLY A 60 4.48 3.99 -17.26
CA GLY A 60 3.67 2.78 -17.17
C GLY A 60 2.73 2.82 -15.96
N VAL A 61 1.42 2.81 -16.23
CA VAL A 61 0.36 2.70 -15.21
C VAL A 61 -0.31 1.34 -15.32
N ASP A 62 -0.32 0.60 -14.22
CA ASP A 62 -0.90 -0.75 -14.12
C ASP A 62 -2.37 -0.70 -13.71
N LYS A 63 -2.68 0.05 -12.63
CA LYS A 63 -4.03 0.10 -12.07
C LYS A 63 -4.34 1.44 -11.42
N ILE A 64 -5.57 1.89 -11.58
CA ILE A 64 -6.10 3.08 -10.91
C ILE A 64 -7.25 2.66 -10.00
N ARG A 65 -7.27 3.13 -8.75
CA ARG A 65 -8.34 2.88 -7.77
C ARG A 65 -8.84 4.17 -7.14
N ASN A 66 -10.13 4.24 -6.90
CA ASN A 66 -10.76 5.36 -6.20
C ASN A 66 -10.68 5.14 -4.69
N ILE A 67 -10.49 6.22 -3.93
CA ILE A 67 -10.52 6.22 -2.47
C ILE A 67 -11.42 7.34 -1.95
N SER A 68 -11.73 7.30 -0.65
CA SER A 68 -12.55 8.33 0.01
C SER A 68 -12.05 9.75 -0.26
N LYS A 69 -12.98 10.73 -0.18
CA LYS A 69 -12.68 12.17 -0.32
C LYS A 69 -12.08 12.54 -1.68
N GLY A 70 -12.58 11.91 -2.74
CA GLY A 70 -12.18 12.23 -4.12
C GLY A 70 -10.77 11.82 -4.51
N GLY A 71 -10.06 11.07 -3.66
CA GLY A 71 -8.70 10.65 -3.92
C GLY A 71 -8.60 9.50 -4.91
N VAL A 72 -7.43 9.38 -5.53
CA VAL A 72 -7.11 8.35 -6.53
C VAL A 72 -5.76 7.73 -6.19
N VAL A 73 -5.70 6.40 -6.25
CA VAL A 73 -4.49 5.60 -6.07
C VAL A 73 -4.05 5.09 -7.43
N ILE A 74 -2.79 5.30 -7.78
CA ILE A 74 -2.23 4.91 -9.08
C ILE A 74 -1.08 3.94 -8.82
N ASN A 75 -1.23 2.72 -9.32
CA ASN A 75 -0.18 1.70 -9.35
C ASN A 75 0.63 1.86 -10.62
N CYS A 76 1.95 2.00 -10.48
CA CYS A 76 2.89 2.13 -11.58
C CYS A 76 3.63 0.81 -11.81
N THR A 77 4.07 0.57 -13.04
CA THR A 77 4.78 -0.66 -13.40
C THR A 77 6.23 -0.69 -12.92
N SER A 78 6.83 0.48 -12.71
CA SER A 78 8.22 0.63 -12.26
C SER A 78 8.41 1.81 -11.31
N LYS A 79 9.48 1.76 -10.51
CA LYS A 79 9.86 2.84 -9.60
C LYS A 79 10.13 4.14 -10.36
N GLU A 80 10.77 4.05 -11.53
CA GLU A 80 11.01 5.19 -12.41
C GLU A 80 9.69 5.83 -12.89
N SER A 81 8.72 5.01 -13.31
CA SER A 81 7.38 5.47 -13.71
C SER A 81 6.69 6.20 -12.56
N LYS A 82 6.77 5.66 -11.34
CA LYS A 82 6.23 6.29 -10.13
C LYS A 82 6.86 7.65 -9.87
N GLU A 83 8.19 7.75 -9.92
CA GLU A 83 8.92 9.00 -9.66
C GLU A 83 8.62 10.07 -10.71
N LYS A 84 8.63 9.71 -12.00
CA LYS A 84 8.25 10.62 -13.09
C LYS A 84 6.82 11.12 -12.90
N LEU A 85 5.87 10.20 -12.68
CA LEU A 85 4.46 10.55 -12.49
C LEU A 85 4.28 11.46 -11.28
N LYS A 86 4.90 11.15 -10.14
CA LYS A 86 4.86 11.98 -8.92
C LYS A 86 5.32 13.41 -9.20
N ASN A 87 6.44 13.58 -9.91
CA ASN A 87 7.00 14.89 -10.21
C ASN A 87 6.12 15.66 -11.20
N THR A 88 5.60 15.00 -12.24
CA THR A 88 4.68 15.62 -13.19
C THR A 88 3.38 16.05 -12.52
N VAL A 89 2.77 15.19 -11.70
CA VAL A 89 1.52 15.52 -10.98
C VAL A 89 1.74 16.73 -10.07
N LYS A 90 2.86 16.77 -9.33
CA LYS A 90 3.19 17.93 -8.48
C LYS A 90 3.39 19.21 -9.29
N LYS A 91 4.03 19.13 -10.44
CA LYS A 91 4.30 20.29 -11.31
C LYS A 91 3.02 20.84 -11.95
N GLU A 92 2.18 19.97 -12.52
CA GLU A 92 1.01 20.37 -13.31
C GLU A 92 -0.24 20.64 -12.47
N LEU A 93 -0.41 19.92 -11.35
CA LEU A 93 -1.58 20.06 -10.48
C LEU A 93 -1.33 20.96 -9.27
N GLY A 94 -0.06 21.29 -8.98
CA GLY A 94 0.35 22.25 -7.96
C GLY A 94 -0.27 22.00 -6.57
N ASN A 95 -0.51 23.08 -5.83
CA ASN A 95 -1.08 23.05 -4.47
C ASN A 95 -2.54 22.57 -4.40
N LYS A 96 -3.20 22.37 -5.55
CA LYS A 96 -4.61 21.95 -5.60
C LYS A 96 -4.79 20.48 -5.19
N TYR A 97 -3.72 19.69 -5.27
CA TYR A 97 -3.71 18.27 -4.91
C TYR A 97 -2.51 17.91 -4.03
N GLN A 98 -2.74 17.05 -3.06
CA GLN A 98 -1.70 16.42 -2.27
C GLN A 98 -1.28 15.10 -2.94
N VAL A 99 0.01 15.01 -3.30
CA VAL A 99 0.61 13.78 -3.85
C VAL A 99 1.41 13.07 -2.74
N ILE A 100 0.89 11.93 -2.31
CA ILE A 100 1.41 11.13 -1.20
C ILE A 100 2.04 9.86 -1.77
N GLU A 101 3.25 9.55 -1.30
CA GLU A 101 3.85 8.23 -1.48
C GLU A 101 3.55 7.40 -0.22
N PRO A 102 2.78 6.30 -0.34
CA PRO A 102 2.49 5.44 0.80
C PRO A 102 3.79 4.88 1.38
N LYS A 103 3.95 5.02 2.69
CA LYS A 103 5.02 4.33 3.39
C LYS A 103 4.68 2.84 3.46
N PRO A 104 5.67 1.94 3.29
CA PRO A 104 5.44 0.52 3.54
C PRO A 104 4.96 0.32 4.97
N VAL A 105 3.99 -0.57 5.15
CA VAL A 105 3.55 -0.99 6.48
C VAL A 105 4.63 -1.90 7.05
N ASN A 106 5.07 -1.62 8.28
CA ASN A 106 5.85 -2.59 9.05
C ASN A 106 4.87 -3.45 9.86
N PRO A 107 4.53 -4.67 9.41
CA PRO A 107 3.55 -5.50 10.09
C PRO A 107 4.03 -5.83 11.52
N LYS A 108 3.09 -5.81 12.48
CA LYS A 108 3.37 -6.15 13.88
C LYS A 108 2.51 -7.33 14.29
N ILE A 109 3.13 -8.29 14.96
CA ILE A 109 2.44 -9.43 15.58
C ILE A 109 2.28 -9.10 17.07
N ILE A 110 1.06 -9.25 17.59
CA ILE A 110 0.76 -9.11 19.02
C ILE A 110 0.36 -10.49 19.52
N ILE A 111 1.10 -11.02 20.48
CA ILE A 111 0.81 -12.30 21.14
C ILE A 111 0.20 -11.96 22.50
N VAL A 112 -0.94 -12.56 22.81
CA VAL A 112 -1.68 -12.35 24.07
C VAL A 112 -1.94 -13.69 24.75
N GLY A 113 -2.12 -13.68 26.08
CA GLY A 113 -2.40 -14.90 26.84
C GLY A 113 -1.19 -15.80 27.10
N THR A 114 0.02 -15.23 27.04
CA THR A 114 1.27 -15.92 27.38
C THR A 114 1.76 -15.48 28.76
N GLU A 115 2.29 -16.42 29.54
CA GLU A 115 2.96 -16.13 30.80
C GLU A 115 4.22 -15.28 30.57
N SER A 116 4.51 -14.35 31.48
CA SER A 116 5.62 -13.40 31.33
C SER A 116 7.00 -14.07 31.29
N GLU A 117 7.12 -15.20 31.97
CA GLU A 117 8.32 -16.00 32.13
C GLU A 117 8.72 -16.70 30.81
N MET A 118 7.74 -17.10 29.99
CA MET A 118 7.97 -17.72 28.68
C MET A 118 8.59 -16.76 27.66
N MET A 119 8.62 -15.46 27.95
CA MET A 119 9.20 -14.43 27.08
C MET A 119 10.59 -13.97 27.57
N ASP A 120 11.14 -14.59 28.61
CA ASP A 120 12.43 -14.23 29.22
C ASP A 120 13.61 -14.42 28.27
N LYS A 121 14.56 -13.47 28.36
CA LYS A 121 15.66 -13.31 27.39
C LYS A 121 16.69 -14.44 27.45
N GLU A 122 16.63 -15.26 28.48
CA GLU A 122 17.63 -16.29 28.78
C GLU A 122 17.30 -17.64 28.12
N ASP A 123 16.02 -17.91 27.85
CA ASP A 123 15.58 -19.09 27.11
C ASP A 123 15.44 -18.78 25.62
N LYS A 124 15.84 -19.72 24.77
CA LYS A 124 15.83 -19.62 23.30
C LYS A 124 14.53 -18.98 22.83
N ASN A 125 14.70 -17.74 22.38
CA ASN A 125 13.70 -16.70 22.36
C ASN A 125 12.46 -17.21 21.59
N VAL A 126 11.25 -17.09 22.14
CA VAL A 126 10.00 -17.33 21.39
C VAL A 126 10.06 -16.63 20.02
N LEU A 127 10.74 -15.48 19.96
CA LEU A 127 11.10 -14.78 18.73
C LEU A 127 11.93 -15.62 17.74
N GLU A 128 13.01 -16.27 18.17
CA GLU A 128 13.84 -17.16 17.35
C GLU A 128 13.05 -18.36 16.85
N SER A 129 12.16 -18.91 17.68
CA SER A 129 11.26 -20.00 17.28
C SER A 129 10.28 -19.55 16.19
N ILE A 130 9.70 -18.35 16.31
CA ILE A 130 8.82 -17.78 15.28
C ILE A 130 9.59 -17.47 14.00
N ILE A 131 10.81 -16.91 14.12
CA ILE A 131 11.67 -16.59 12.97
C ILE A 131 12.03 -17.86 12.19
N SER A 132 12.50 -18.90 12.89
CA SER A 132 12.91 -20.17 12.27
C SER A 132 11.74 -20.93 11.66
N GLN A 133 10.60 -21.04 12.34
CA GLN A 133 9.41 -21.72 11.80
C GLN A 133 8.87 -21.08 10.51
N ASN A 134 9.13 -19.80 10.28
CA ASN A 134 8.60 -19.04 9.16
C ASN A 134 9.68 -18.65 8.13
N ASP A 135 10.89 -19.21 8.23
CA ASP A 135 12.03 -18.91 7.35
C ASP A 135 12.28 -17.40 7.19
N LEU A 136 12.19 -16.66 8.30
CA LEU A 136 12.31 -15.20 8.32
C LEU A 136 13.78 -14.77 8.46
N GLU A 137 14.65 -15.28 7.60
CA GLU A 137 16.07 -14.89 7.58
C GLU A 137 16.18 -13.38 7.32
N SER A 138 16.91 -12.64 8.17
CA SER A 138 17.19 -11.19 8.11
C SER A 138 16.17 -10.19 8.67
N ILE A 139 15.22 -10.59 9.53
CA ILE A 139 14.37 -9.61 10.22
C ILE A 139 15.10 -8.99 11.43
N ASP A 140 15.29 -7.67 11.40
CA ASP A 140 15.66 -6.85 12.57
C ASP A 140 14.44 -6.71 13.49
N GLY A 141 14.09 -7.82 14.14
CA GLY A 141 12.86 -8.00 14.91
C GLY A 141 13.04 -7.47 16.33
N ASN A 142 12.30 -6.42 16.69
CA ASN A 142 12.29 -5.92 18.07
C ASN A 142 11.06 -6.44 18.83
N CYS A 143 11.28 -7.21 19.89
CA CYS A 143 10.25 -7.65 20.82
C CYS A 143 10.08 -6.61 21.94
N THR A 144 8.87 -6.09 22.13
CA THR A 144 8.54 -5.15 23.22
C THR A 144 7.44 -5.71 24.10
N ARG A 145 7.70 -5.81 25.41
CA ARG A 145 6.68 -6.23 26.39
C ARG A 145 5.76 -5.06 26.73
N LYS A 146 4.46 -5.33 26.81
CA LYS A 146 3.48 -4.40 27.35
C LYS A 146 2.73 -5.08 28.49
N TYR A 147 2.81 -4.48 29.68
CA TYR A 147 2.06 -4.96 30.85
C TYR A 147 0.67 -4.34 30.84
N HIS A 148 -0.35 -5.18 31.00
CA HIS A 148 -1.69 -4.70 31.37
C HIS A 148 -1.71 -4.53 32.89
N ILE A 149 -1.72 -3.28 33.36
CA ILE A 149 -1.93 -2.99 34.78
C ILE A 149 -3.45 -2.88 34.97
N SER A 150 -4.06 -3.95 35.48
CA SER A 150 -5.44 -3.92 35.96
C SER A 150 -5.52 -2.99 37.18
N LYS A 151 -6.41 -2.01 37.15
CA LYS A 151 -6.75 -1.18 38.31
C LYS A 151 -7.61 -1.95 39.29
#